data_AF-A0A1D1V1R0-F1
#
_entry.id   AF-A0A1D1V1R0-F1
#
_cell.length_a   1.000
_cell.length_b   1.000
_cell.length_c   1.000
_cell.angle_alpha   90.00
_cell.angle_beta   90.00
_cell.angle_gamma   90.00
#
_symmetry.space_group_name_H-M   'P 1'
#
loop_
_entity.id
_entity.type
_entity.pdbx_description
1 polymer ?
#
loop_
_entity_poly.entity_id
_entity_poly.type
_entity_poly.pdbx_seq_one_letter_code
_entity_poly.pdbx_strand_id
1 'polypeptide(L)'
;MAVSPGNRKFLPVLFITLQEDKGVFGPIVSKALFKARNLHVTASKSGQMTKELYIEWCEKVFFPQMNGHCFFLADSWKTFADHDAVEEVKPEKLEYEMITIPPKDGGWGNRTPRAQKYFFDDTGFPVFPPAVGSHHELPLPSGTRL
;
A
#
# COMPACT_ATOMS: atom_id res chain seq x y z
N MET A 1 -5.78 -2.54 -1.21
CA MET A 1 -4.53 -2.38 -0.45
C MET A 1 -4.50 -0.99 0.14
N ALA A 2 -4.15 -0.84 1.42
CA ALA A 2 -3.98 0.45 2.06
C ALA A 2 -2.51 0.59 2.46
N VAL A 3 -1.83 1.60 1.93
CA VAL A 3 -0.44 1.92 2.27
C VAL A 3 -0.43 3.28 2.93
N SER A 4 0.24 3.36 4.09
CA SER A 4 0.40 4.60 4.83
C SER A 4 1.86 4.98 5.05
N PRO A 5 2.35 6.10 4.46
CA PRO A 5 3.68 6.61 4.74
C PRO A 5 3.67 7.35 6.08
N GLY A 6 4.21 6.74 7.13
CA GLY A 6 4.66 7.33 8.42
C GLY A 6 3.64 8.10 9.28
N ASN A 7 2.53 8.56 8.72
CA ASN A 7 1.60 9.56 9.28
C ASN A 7 0.13 9.12 9.18
N ARG A 8 -0.15 7.81 9.02
CA ARG A 8 -1.52 7.26 8.86
C ARG A 8 -2.31 7.90 7.71
N LYS A 9 -1.62 8.33 6.66
CA LYS A 9 -2.24 8.93 5.46
C LYS A 9 -2.35 7.87 4.37
N PHE A 10 -3.42 7.83 3.61
CA PHE A 10 -3.45 7.01 2.41
C PHE A 10 -2.48 7.57 1.36
N LEU A 11 -2.04 6.71 0.41
CA LEU A 11 -1.37 7.20 -0.78
C LEU A 11 -2.25 8.27 -1.46
N PRO A 12 -1.66 9.39 -1.89
CA PRO A 12 -2.43 10.47 -2.52
C PRO A 12 -2.93 10.12 -3.92
N VAL A 13 -2.45 9.02 -4.52
CA VAL A 13 -2.87 8.52 -5.83
C VAL A 13 -3.53 7.15 -5.66
N LEU A 14 -4.75 7.03 -6.18
CA LEU A 14 -5.50 5.78 -6.22
C LEU A 14 -5.18 5.01 -7.49
N PHE A 15 -4.88 3.72 -7.36
CA PHE A 15 -4.68 2.82 -8.49
C PHE A 15 -5.91 1.93 -8.68
N ILE A 16 -6.52 1.96 -9.86
CA ILE A 16 -7.71 1.17 -10.19
C ILE A 16 -7.41 0.30 -11.40
N THR A 17 -7.66 -1.00 -11.28
CA THR A 17 -7.67 -1.94 -12.40
C THR A 17 -9.11 -2.21 -12.80
N LEU A 18 -9.47 -1.87 -14.03
CA LEU A 18 -10.78 -2.15 -14.63
C LEU A 18 -10.73 -3.47 -15.41
N GLN A 19 -11.88 -4.12 -15.56
CA GLN A 19 -11.99 -5.32 -16.38
C GLN A 19 -12.25 -4.94 -17.85
N GLU A 20 -11.39 -5.41 -18.74
CA GLU A 20 -11.53 -5.26 -20.20
C GLU A 20 -11.27 -6.61 -20.88
N ASP A 21 -12.05 -7.01 -21.88
CA ASP A 21 -11.94 -8.33 -22.52
C ASP A 21 -10.52 -8.63 -23.06
N LYS A 22 -9.84 -7.60 -23.56
CA LYS A 22 -8.47 -7.69 -24.09
C LYS A 22 -7.40 -7.39 -23.05
N GLY A 23 -7.79 -7.01 -21.84
CA GLY A 23 -6.90 -6.55 -20.77
C GLY A 23 -6.30 -5.17 -21.01
N VAL A 24 -6.77 -4.45 -22.02
CA VAL A 24 -6.32 -3.11 -22.38
C VAL A 24 -7.53 -2.29 -22.81
N PHE A 25 -7.47 -0.98 -22.57
CA PHE A 25 -8.55 -0.08 -22.99
C PHE A 25 -8.65 0.01 -24.51
N GLY A 26 -9.84 -0.22 -25.04
CA GLY A 26 -10.13 0.08 -26.45
C GLY A 26 -10.01 1.59 -26.76
N PRO A 27 -9.97 1.98 -28.04
CA PRO A 27 -9.84 3.39 -28.44
C PRO A 27 -10.94 4.31 -27.90
N ILE A 28 -12.18 3.81 -27.85
CA ILE A 28 -13.34 4.56 -27.33
C ILE A 28 -13.20 4.80 -25.83
N VAL A 29 -12.91 3.74 -25.07
CA VAL A 29 -12.73 3.82 -23.62
C VAL A 29 -11.55 4.72 -23.28
N SER A 30 -10.40 4.54 -23.93
CA SER A 30 -9.20 5.38 -23.75
C SER A 30 -9.48 6.87 -23.97
N LYS A 31 -10.37 7.22 -24.89
CA LYS A 31 -10.74 8.61 -25.19
C LYS A 31 -11.73 9.19 -24.16
N ALA A 32 -12.65 8.37 -23.65
CA ALA A 32 -13.70 8.79 -22.72
C ALA A 32 -13.30 8.64 -21.23
N LEU A 33 -12.19 7.96 -20.94
CA LEU A 33 -11.76 7.64 -19.58
C LEU A 33 -11.57 8.91 -18.75
N PHE A 34 -12.15 8.93 -17.56
CA PHE A 34 -11.94 10.01 -16.59
C PHE A 34 -10.47 10.07 -16.17
N LYS A 35 -9.87 11.27 -16.23
CA LYS A 35 -8.48 11.51 -15.86
C LYS A 35 -8.42 12.51 -14.73
N ALA A 36 -7.76 12.14 -13.65
CA ALA A 36 -7.48 13.02 -12.52
C ALA A 36 -6.05 12.81 -12.03
N ARG A 37 -5.47 13.84 -11.42
CA ARG A 37 -4.08 13.81 -10.94
C ARG A 37 -3.84 12.78 -9.83
N ASN A 38 -4.89 12.44 -9.09
CA ASN A 38 -4.89 11.50 -7.98
C ASN A 38 -5.43 10.12 -8.37
N LEU A 39 -5.51 9.82 -9.66
CA LEU A 39 -6.08 8.57 -10.15
C LEU A 39 -5.21 7.98 -11.27
N HIS A 40 -4.70 6.78 -11.03
CA HIS A 40 -4.03 5.95 -12.02
C HIS A 40 -4.96 4.79 -12.39
N VAL A 41 -5.52 4.82 -13.60
CA VAL A 41 -6.47 3.79 -14.07
C VAL A 41 -5.78 2.92 -15.11
N THR A 42 -5.86 1.61 -14.89
CA THR A 42 -5.35 0.57 -15.79
C THR A 42 -6.42 -0.49 -16.05
N ALA A 43 -6.13 -1.47 -16.90
CA ALA A 43 -7.06 -2.55 -17.23
C ALA A 43 -6.39 -3.92 -17.12
N SER A 44 -7.19 -4.94 -16.85
CA SER A 44 -6.79 -6.35 -17.00
C SER A 44 -7.98 -7.20 -17.44
N LYS A 45 -7.71 -8.43 -17.91
CA LYS A 45 -8.78 -9.32 -18.38
C LYS A 45 -9.79 -9.72 -17.32
N SER A 46 -9.34 -9.82 -16.06
CA SER A 46 -10.17 -10.21 -14.92
C SER A 46 -10.58 -9.04 -14.03
N GLY A 47 -10.10 -7.82 -14.34
CA GLY A 47 -10.18 -6.67 -13.42
C GLY A 47 -9.32 -6.80 -12.17
N GLN A 48 -8.52 -7.88 -12.05
CA GLN A 48 -7.59 -8.07 -10.94
C GLN A 48 -6.21 -7.55 -11.32
N MET A 49 -5.46 -7.15 -10.30
CA MET A 49 -4.07 -6.75 -10.45
C MET A 49 -3.22 -7.96 -10.86
N THR A 50 -2.56 -7.86 -12.00
CA THR A 50 -1.56 -8.83 -12.43
C THR A 50 -0.19 -8.47 -11.86
N LYS A 51 0.79 -9.34 -12.06
CA LYS A 51 2.17 -9.10 -11.66
C LYS A 51 2.75 -7.85 -12.32
N GLU A 52 2.48 -7.66 -13.60
CA GLU A 52 2.94 -6.51 -14.38
C GLU A 52 2.30 -5.22 -13.86
N LEU A 53 1.00 -5.27 -13.53
CA LEU A 53 0.29 -4.13 -12.95
C LEU A 53 0.74 -3.82 -11.52
N TYR A 54 1.19 -4.81 -10.76
CA TYR A 54 1.82 -4.59 -9.46
C TYR A 54 3.15 -3.85 -9.59
N ILE A 55 4.00 -4.23 -10.56
CA ILE A 55 5.26 -3.53 -10.85
C ILE A 55 4.98 -2.09 -11.30
N GLU A 56 3.99 -1.90 -12.19
CA GLU A 56 3.56 -0.56 -12.61
C GLU A 56 3.04 0.28 -11.43
N TRP A 57 2.27 -0.33 -10.52
CA TRP A 57 1.82 0.34 -9.30
C TRP A 57 3.01 0.74 -8.41
N CYS A 58 4.00 -0.14 -8.24
CA CYS A 58 5.23 0.16 -7.50
C CYS A 58 5.94 1.39 -8.08
N GLU A 59 6.19 1.38 -9.39
CA GLU A 59 6.93 2.41 -10.11
C GLU A 59 6.17 3.75 -10.17
N LYS A 60 4.89 3.73 -10.57
CA LYS A 60 4.13 4.94 -10.91
C LYS A 60 3.39 5.55 -9.73
N VAL A 61 3.04 4.75 -8.73
CA VAL A 61 2.14 5.18 -7.64
C VAL A 61 2.82 5.09 -6.27
N PHE A 62 3.47 3.98 -5.95
CA PHE A 62 3.97 3.74 -4.60
C PHE A 62 5.31 4.42 -4.34
N PHE A 63 6.36 4.10 -5.09
CA PHE A 63 7.71 4.63 -4.85
C PHE A 63 7.84 6.15 -4.94
N PRO A 64 7.13 6.87 -5.84
CA PRO A 64 7.16 8.33 -5.85
C PRO A 64 6.67 9.00 -4.56
N GLN A 65 6.01 8.25 -3.68
CA GLN A 65 5.47 8.74 -2.40
C GLN A 65 6.37 8.40 -1.20
N MET A 66 7.46 7.65 -1.42
CA MET A 66 8.35 7.18 -0.37
C MET A 66 9.63 8.01 -0.33
N ASN A 67 10.10 8.32 0.88
CA ASN A 67 11.29 9.14 1.09
C ASN A 67 12.28 8.41 2.01
N GLY A 68 13.51 8.21 1.54
CA GLY A 68 14.61 7.64 2.33
C GLY A 68 14.46 6.14 2.55
N HIS A 69 13.63 5.73 3.51
CA HIS A 69 13.43 4.33 3.90
C HIS A 69 11.95 3.97 3.92
N CYS A 70 11.61 2.79 3.39
CA CYS A 70 10.25 2.31 3.29
C CYS A 70 10.15 0.84 3.69
N PHE A 71 9.25 0.54 4.64
CA PHE A 71 8.79 -0.81 4.93
C PHE A 71 7.43 -1.05 4.29
N PHE A 72 7.33 -2.06 3.43
CA PHE A 72 6.08 -2.48 2.81
C PHE A 72 5.62 -3.80 3.42
N LEU A 73 4.56 -3.73 4.23
CA LEU A 73 3.94 -4.91 4.83
C LEU A 73 2.83 -5.42 3.90
N ALA A 74 3.04 -6.58 3.28
CA ALA A 74 2.14 -7.21 2.33
C ALA A 74 1.50 -8.48 2.91
N ASP A 75 0.33 -8.87 2.44
CA ASP A 75 -0.24 -10.19 2.76
C ASP A 75 0.49 -11.31 2.00
N SER A 76 0.17 -12.58 2.28
CA SER A 76 0.78 -13.74 1.64
C SER A 76 0.32 -13.97 0.19
N TRP A 77 -0.17 -12.95 -0.51
CA TRP A 77 -0.61 -13.10 -1.89
C TRP A 77 0.58 -13.29 -2.83
N LYS A 78 0.51 -14.31 -3.69
CA LYS A 78 1.62 -14.75 -4.55
C LYS A 78 2.16 -13.65 -5.48
N THR A 79 1.33 -12.67 -5.84
CA THR A 79 1.73 -11.55 -6.70
C THR A 79 2.83 -10.70 -6.07
N PHE A 80 2.92 -10.65 -4.73
CA PHE A 80 3.99 -9.94 -4.02
C PHE A 80 5.33 -10.69 -4.03
N ALA A 81 5.37 -11.95 -4.41
CA ALA A 81 6.56 -12.78 -4.27
C ALA A 81 7.70 -12.43 -5.26
N ASP A 82 7.46 -11.63 -6.29
CA ASP A 82 8.52 -11.20 -7.20
C ASP A 82 9.20 -9.93 -6.70
N HIS A 83 10.21 -10.13 -5.86
CA HIS A 83 11.06 -9.07 -5.34
C HIS A 83 12.02 -8.53 -6.39
N ASP A 84 12.51 -9.37 -7.31
CA ASP A 84 13.54 -8.98 -8.28
C ASP A 84 12.99 -7.90 -9.22
N ALA A 85 11.77 -8.07 -9.73
CA ALA A 85 11.14 -7.09 -10.60
C ALA A 85 10.78 -5.77 -9.88
N VAL A 86 10.56 -5.82 -8.57
CA VAL A 86 10.31 -4.61 -7.76
C VAL A 86 11.60 -3.85 -7.50
N GLU A 87 12.71 -4.56 -7.27
CA GLU A 87 14.05 -3.96 -7.12
C GLU A 87 14.52 -3.27 -8.40
N GLU A 88 14.18 -3.80 -9.59
CA GLU A 88 14.50 -3.16 -10.87
C GLU A 88 13.81 -1.80 -11.06
N VAL A 89 12.60 -1.63 -10.54
CA VAL A 89 11.85 -0.36 -10.65
C VAL A 89 11.99 0.54 -9.41
N LYS A 90 12.74 0.09 -8.40
CA LYS A 90 13.01 0.84 -7.19
C LYS A 90 13.97 2.01 -7.48
N PRO A 91 13.68 3.22 -7.02
CA PRO A 91 14.64 4.33 -7.09
C PRO A 91 15.94 4.00 -6.33
N GLU A 92 17.11 4.30 -6.91
CA GLU A 92 18.42 4.00 -6.31
C GLU A 92 18.59 4.54 -4.87
N LYS A 93 18.00 5.71 -4.60
CA LYS A 93 18.11 6.40 -3.31
C LYS A 93 17.10 5.92 -2.26
N LEU A 94 16.22 4.99 -2.63
CA LEU A 94 15.20 4.47 -1.74
C LEU A 94 15.67 3.14 -1.14
N GLU A 95 15.78 3.10 0.18
CA GLU A 95 15.88 1.84 0.90
C GLU A 95 14.48 1.25 1.06
N TYR A 96 14.26 0.12 0.41
CA TYR A 96 12.99 -0.61 0.42
C TYR A 96 13.18 -1.96 1.10
N GLU A 97 12.29 -2.29 2.02
CA GLU A 97 12.18 -3.63 2.58
C GLU A 97 10.73 -4.08 2.53
N MET A 98 10.47 -5.22 1.87
CA MET A 98 9.17 -5.87 1.90
C MET A 98 9.12 -6.94 2.98
N ILE A 99 8.04 -6.91 3.74
CA ILE A 99 7.73 -7.91 4.77
C ILE A 99 6.41 -8.57 4.39
N THR A 100 6.45 -9.87 4.15
CA THR A 100 5.25 -10.67 3.84
C THR A 100 4.66 -11.25 5.13
N ILE A 101 3.39 -10.99 5.38
CA ILE A 101 2.63 -11.64 6.45
C ILE A 101 2.39 -13.09 6.03
N PRO A 102 2.75 -14.10 6.85
CA PRO A 102 2.54 -15.50 6.50
C PRO A 102 1.04 -15.86 6.36
N PRO A 103 0.69 -16.84 5.51
CA PRO A 103 -0.68 -17.35 5.41
C PRO A 103 -1.16 -17.90 6.75
N LYS A 104 -2.48 -17.87 6.98
CA LYS A 104 -3.12 -18.32 8.23
C LYS A 104 -2.90 -19.81 8.53
N ASP A 105 -2.54 -20.59 7.51
CA ASP A 105 -2.41 -22.06 7.52
C ASP A 105 -1.17 -22.56 8.29
N GLY A 106 -0.24 -21.66 8.63
CA GLY A 106 0.72 -21.85 9.71
C GLY A 106 0.40 -20.85 10.80
N GLY A 107 -0.01 -21.31 11.98
CA GLY A 107 -0.42 -20.45 13.08
C GLY A 107 0.51 -19.25 13.33
N TRP A 108 -0.03 -18.21 13.98
CA TRP A 108 0.59 -16.92 14.34
C TRP A 108 2.03 -16.95 14.93
N GLY A 109 2.61 -18.13 15.15
CA GLY A 109 3.95 -18.39 15.67
C GLY A 109 5.11 -18.40 14.66
N ASN A 110 4.87 -18.36 13.34
CA ASN A 110 5.97 -18.32 12.34
C ASN A 110 6.16 -16.93 11.72
N ARG A 111 6.28 -15.89 12.56
CA ARG A 111 6.65 -14.56 12.09
C ARG A 111 8.17 -14.51 11.88
N THR A 112 8.62 -13.81 10.84
CA THR A 112 10.02 -13.39 10.77
C THR A 112 10.30 -12.49 11.98
N PRO A 113 11.37 -12.70 12.77
CA PRO A 113 11.65 -11.94 13.99
C PRO A 113 11.69 -10.42 13.78
N ARG A 114 11.99 -10.00 12.54
CA ARG A 114 12.08 -8.59 12.16
C ARG A 114 10.71 -7.91 12.06
N ALA A 115 9.69 -8.59 11.54
CA ALA A 115 8.33 -8.04 11.42
C ALA A 115 7.64 -7.85 12.78
N GLN A 116 7.88 -8.79 13.71
CA GLN A 116 7.37 -8.70 15.08
C GLN A 116 7.85 -7.42 15.75
N LYS A 117 9.16 -7.15 15.71
CA LYS A 117 9.78 -5.99 16.36
C LYS A 117 9.18 -4.64 15.95
N TYR A 118 8.75 -4.48 14.70
CA TYR A 118 8.34 -3.18 14.16
C TYR A 118 6.83 -2.94 14.14
N PHE A 119 6.03 -4.01 14.10
CA PHE A 119 4.59 -3.88 13.85
C PHE A 119 3.72 -4.50 14.92
N PHE A 120 4.26 -5.27 15.87
CA PHE A 120 3.46 -5.97 16.87
C PHE A 120 4.11 -5.93 18.26
N ASP A 121 3.31 -5.86 19.32
CA ASP A 121 3.82 -6.02 20.69
C ASP A 121 4.12 -7.49 21.01
N ASP A 122 4.66 -7.73 22.20
CA ASP A 122 4.95 -9.06 22.74
C ASP A 122 3.68 -9.94 22.87
N THR A 123 2.49 -9.35 22.82
CA THR A 123 1.20 -10.07 22.82
C THR A 123 0.71 -10.39 21.40
N GLY A 124 1.43 -9.90 20.39
CA GLY A 124 1.15 -10.14 18.99
C GLY A 124 0.13 -9.20 18.38
N PHE A 125 -0.31 -8.16 19.11
CA PHE A 125 -1.23 -7.13 18.63
C PHE A 125 -0.48 -6.04 17.86
N PRO A 126 -1.08 -5.44 16.81
CA PRO A 126 -0.41 -4.42 16.03
C PRO A 126 -0.04 -3.19 16.88
N VAL A 127 1.26 -2.91 17.01
CA VAL A 127 1.76 -1.67 17.61
C VAL A 127 2.04 -0.72 16.46
N PHE A 128 1.09 0.18 16.21
CA PHE A 128 1.39 1.37 15.43
C PHE A 128 2.07 2.37 16.35
N PRO A 129 3.20 2.97 15.97
CA PRO A 129 3.78 4.04 16.76
C PRO A 129 2.70 5.12 17.00
N PRO A 130 2.61 5.68 18.23
CA PRO A 130 1.76 6.82 18.47
C PRO A 130 2.15 7.90 17.47
N ALA A 131 1.15 8.50 16.81
CA ALA A 131 1.40 9.59 15.87
C ALA A 131 2.12 10.70 16.65
N VAL A 132 3.41 10.90 16.38
CA VAL A 132 4.15 12.02 16.95
C VAL A 132 3.68 13.26 16.20
N GLY A 133 2.64 13.89 16.74
CA GLY A 133 1.93 14.99 16.08
C GLY A 133 0.58 15.24 16.73
N SER A 134 0.62 15.69 17.98
CA SER A 134 -0.40 16.51 18.65
C SER A 134 -1.85 16.32 18.20
N HIS A 135 -2.60 15.50 18.94
CA HIS A 135 -3.93 15.95 19.33
C HIS A 135 -3.73 17.26 20.10
N HIS A 136 -3.86 18.41 19.43
CA HIS A 136 -4.46 19.53 20.12
C HIS A 136 -5.90 19.10 20.37
N GLU A 137 -6.17 18.72 21.61
CA GLU A 137 -7.53 18.65 22.13
C GLU A 137 -8.23 19.94 21.70
N LEU A 138 -9.20 19.83 20.80
CA LEU A 138 -10.15 20.91 20.61
C LEU A 138 -10.89 21.02 21.95
N PRO A 139 -10.80 22.15 22.67
CA PRO A 139 -11.56 22.30 23.91
C PRO A 139 -13.04 22.19 23.56
N LEU A 140 -13.72 21.26 24.22
CA LEU A 140 -15.18 21.18 24.19
C LEU A 140 -15.74 22.55 24.62
N PRO A 141 -16.72 23.12 23.90
CA PRO A 141 -17.34 24.36 24.32
C PRO A 141 -17.97 24.15 25.70
N SER A 142 -17.47 24.91 26.67
CA SER A 142 -17.95 24.95 28.03
C SER A 142 -19.38 25.48 28.07
N GLY A 143 -20.33 24.60 28.27
CA GLY A 143 -21.67 24.98 28.72
C GLY A 143 -22.80 24.31 27.98
N THR A 144 -23.17 23.11 28.39
CA THR A 144 -24.57 22.75 28.55
C THR A 144 -24.66 21.81 29.75
N ARG A 145 -25.28 22.28 30.83
CA ARG A 145 -25.55 21.51 32.05
C ARG A 145 -26.55 20.38 31.74
N LEU A 146 -26.45 19.34 32.55
CA LEU A 146 -27.29 18.13 32.66
C LEU A 146 -28.74 18.31 32.21
#